data_AF-A0A813LNE9-F1
#
_entry.id   AF-A0A813LNE9-F1
#
_cell.length_a   1.000
_cell.length_b   1.000
_cell.length_c   1.000
_cell.angle_alpha   90.00
_cell.angle_beta   90.00
_cell.angle_gamma   90.00
#
_symmetry.space_group_name_H-M   'P 1'
#
loop_
_entity.id
_entity.type
_entity.pdbx_description
1 polymer ?
#
loop_
_entity_poly.entity_id
_entity_poly.type
_entity_poly.pdbx_seq_one_letter_code
_entity_poly.pdbx_strand_id
1 'polypeptide(L)'
;YLAQIETCFHVADVYEAWALFQFVKLTLDILRSSLKKISEGDTGADAERREVARGLLVAHKALDSITYTGVVMFLVVCVGQAGWALYRLTFTDPTLNGWESYNNQLSLFKAAGFIASAAAIYNVHIVESEFHCFFVGYSPLLKFVTVKILLSLAFFQAGAFYAIQTFNKTLPNVLQDVSKRIPFVADILQFNDSQFYLFYSSLILYECVLGVLLHWFAWSSSESFYLEHNDVIEGDEEAIAEKTPLVDKTEKTSYSSWLFG
;
A
#
# COMPACT_ATOMS: atom_id res chain seq x y z
N TYR A 1 -21.41 -1.89 19.12
CA TYR A 1 -20.11 -2.59 19.10
C TYR A 1 -19.65 -2.90 17.67
N LEU A 2 -20.42 -3.66 16.86
CA LEU A 2 -20.03 -3.96 15.46
C LEU A 2 -19.70 -2.70 14.62
N ALA A 3 -20.51 -1.65 14.70
CA ALA A 3 -20.23 -0.39 14.01
C ALA A 3 -18.92 0.28 14.43
N GLN A 4 -18.50 0.14 15.69
CA GLN A 4 -17.23 0.68 16.17
C GLN A 4 -16.05 -0.09 15.58
N ILE A 5 -16.11 -1.42 15.60
CA ILE A 5 -15.10 -2.29 14.98
C ILE A 5 -14.98 -1.97 13.49
N GLU A 6 -16.11 -1.90 12.78
CA GLU A 6 -16.12 -1.59 11.35
C GLU A 6 -15.54 -0.20 11.05
N THR A 7 -15.83 0.79 11.90
CA THR A 7 -15.24 2.13 11.77
C THR A 7 -13.72 2.07 11.94
N CYS A 8 -13.20 1.26 12.86
CA CYS A 8 -11.75 1.08 13.01
C CYS A 8 -11.11 0.50 11.75
N PHE A 9 -11.75 -0.47 11.09
CA PHE A 9 -11.27 -1.00 9.80
C PHE A 9 -11.26 0.07 8.72
N HIS A 10 -12.31 0.88 8.61
CA HIS A 10 -12.34 1.96 7.61
C HIS A 10 -11.26 3.01 7.84
N VAL A 11 -10.92 3.30 9.10
CA VAL A 11 -9.78 4.18 9.42
C VAL A 11 -8.46 3.52 9.05
N ALA A 12 -8.30 2.21 9.27
CA ALA A 12 -7.12 1.48 8.81
C ALA A 12 -6.97 1.54 7.28
N ASP A 13 -8.07 1.40 6.51
CA ASP A 13 -8.07 1.53 5.05
C ASP A 13 -7.52 2.89 4.58
N VAL A 14 -7.77 3.97 5.34
CA VAL A 14 -7.22 5.31 5.03
C VAL A 14 -5.70 5.34 5.18
N TYR A 15 -5.17 4.75 6.26
CA TYR A 15 -3.72 4.68 6.47
C TYR A 15 -3.03 3.83 5.40
N GLU A 16 -3.66 2.74 5.00
CA GLU A 16 -3.22 1.90 3.90
C GLU A 16 -3.22 2.65 2.56
N ALA A 17 -4.30 3.33 2.22
CA ALA A 17 -4.38 4.13 1.00
C ALA A 17 -3.35 5.27 0.99
N TRP A 18 -3.09 5.86 2.16
CA TRP A 18 -2.04 6.87 2.32
C TRP A 18 -0.64 6.29 2.13
N ALA A 19 -0.36 5.12 2.70
CA ALA A 19 0.91 4.42 2.52
C ALA A 19 1.15 4.08 1.04
N LEU A 20 0.11 3.60 0.34
CA LEU A 20 0.15 3.36 -1.10
C LEU A 20 0.46 4.65 -1.89
N PHE A 21 -0.21 5.75 -1.55
CA PHE A 21 0.03 7.05 -2.17
C PHE A 21 1.51 7.47 -2.06
N GLN A 22 2.09 7.36 -0.85
CA GLN A 22 3.50 7.68 -0.65
C GLN A 22 4.42 6.74 -1.42
N PHE A 23 4.12 5.44 -1.41
CA PHE A 23 4.88 4.44 -2.16
C PHE A 23 4.92 4.74 -3.67
N VAL A 24 3.75 5.04 -4.26
CA VAL A 24 3.64 5.33 -5.69
C VAL A 24 4.35 6.63 -6.03
N LYS A 25 4.18 7.68 -5.21
CA LYS A 25 4.89 8.94 -5.38
C LYS A 25 6.41 8.73 -5.40
N LEU A 26 6.96 8.04 -4.39
CA LEU A 26 8.39 7.75 -4.31
C LEU A 26 8.87 6.93 -5.51
N THR A 27 8.10 5.91 -5.91
CA THR A 27 8.43 5.04 -7.06
C THR A 27 8.51 5.85 -8.36
N LEU A 28 7.56 6.75 -8.60
CA LEU A 28 7.53 7.61 -9.78
C LEU A 28 8.66 8.66 -9.76
N ASP A 29 9.01 9.20 -8.58
CA ASP A 29 10.12 10.14 -8.44
C ASP A 29 11.49 9.47 -8.70
N ILE A 30 11.68 8.25 -8.19
CA ILE A 30 12.87 7.43 -8.48
C ILE A 30 12.95 7.13 -9.98
N LEU A 31 11.83 6.69 -10.56
CA LEU A 31 11.78 6.38 -11.99
C LEU A 31 12.09 7.59 -12.87
N ARG A 32 11.51 8.75 -12.56
CA ARG A 32 11.81 10.03 -13.22
C ARG A 32 13.30 10.37 -13.13
N SER A 33 13.91 10.17 -11.96
CA SER A 33 15.33 10.44 -11.72
C SER A 33 16.24 9.51 -12.53
N SER A 34 15.92 8.22 -12.58
CA SER A 34 16.64 7.24 -13.41
C SER A 34 16.54 7.57 -14.89
N LEU A 35 15.36 7.93 -15.39
CA LEU A 35 15.16 8.31 -16.79
C LEU A 35 15.92 9.59 -17.15
N LYS A 36 15.94 10.57 -16.24
CA LYS A 36 16.68 11.82 -16.42
C LYS A 36 18.19 11.55 -16.54
N LYS A 37 18.76 10.75 -15.63
CA LYS A 37 20.19 10.35 -15.67
C LYS A 37 20.57 9.67 -16.98
N ILE A 38 19.71 8.80 -17.51
CA ILE A 38 19.94 8.15 -18.81
C ILE A 38 19.89 9.17 -19.96
N SER A 39 18.96 10.13 -19.89
CA SER A 39 18.83 11.17 -20.93
C SER A 39 20.00 12.17 -20.97
N GLU A 40 20.61 12.44 -19.81
CA GLU A 40 21.73 13.39 -19.63
C GLU A 40 23.11 12.73 -19.78
N GLY A 41 23.18 11.40 -19.89
CA GLY A 41 24.44 10.66 -20.07
C GLY A 41 25.25 11.12 -21.29
N ASP A 42 26.45 11.63 -21.03
CA ASP A 42 27.24 12.44 -21.98
C ASP A 42 28.19 11.63 -22.90
N THR A 43 28.13 10.30 -22.87
CA THR A 43 28.98 9.49 -23.76
C THR A 43 28.41 9.47 -25.18
N GLY A 44 29.11 10.12 -26.12
CA GLY A 44 28.74 10.31 -27.53
C GLY A 44 28.50 9.04 -28.38
N ALA A 45 28.49 7.85 -27.77
CA ALA A 45 28.18 6.58 -28.44
C ALA A 45 26.67 6.28 -28.58
N ASP A 46 25.79 7.05 -27.93
CA ASP A 46 24.40 6.60 -27.67
C ASP A 46 23.33 7.63 -28.08
N ALA A 47 23.46 8.25 -29.27
CA ALA A 47 22.40 9.12 -29.81
C ALA A 47 21.04 8.39 -29.91
N GLU A 48 21.06 7.10 -30.28
CA GLU A 48 19.87 6.26 -30.33
C GLU A 48 19.25 6.05 -28.94
N ARG A 49 20.05 5.80 -27.90
CA ARG A 49 19.52 5.62 -26.53
C ARG A 49 18.91 6.90 -25.98
N ARG A 50 19.42 8.08 -26.37
CA ARG A 50 18.83 9.38 -25.97
C ARG A 50 17.43 9.56 -26.56
N GLU A 51 17.22 9.18 -27.81
CA GLU A 51 15.89 9.24 -28.45
C GLU A 51 14.91 8.25 -27.79
N VAL A 52 15.35 7.03 -27.49
CA VAL A 52 14.54 6.05 -26.73
C VAL A 52 14.21 6.59 -25.34
N ALA A 53 15.17 7.17 -24.63
CA ALA A 53 14.96 7.75 -23.30
C ALA A 53 13.95 8.92 -23.33
N ARG A 54 14.01 9.79 -24.35
CA ARG A 54 13.02 10.86 -24.55
C ARG A 54 11.62 10.31 -24.78
N GLY A 55 11.48 9.31 -25.65
CA GLY A 55 10.20 8.62 -25.87
C GLY A 55 9.66 8.02 -24.58
N LEU A 56 10.53 7.41 -23.78
CA LEU A 56 10.16 6.81 -22.51
C LEU A 56 9.78 7.85 -21.43
N LEU A 57 10.39 9.04 -21.44
CA LEU A 57 10.03 10.14 -20.55
C LEU A 57 8.62 10.67 -20.86
N VAL A 58 8.25 10.73 -22.15
CA VAL A 58 6.89 11.07 -22.56
C VAL A 58 5.90 9.98 -22.10
N ALA A 59 6.22 8.70 -22.32
CA ALA A 59 5.40 7.58 -21.84
C ALA A 59 5.26 7.58 -20.30
N HIS A 60 6.35 7.85 -19.60
CA HIS A 60 6.38 8.01 -18.15
C HIS A 60 5.43 9.11 -17.69
N LYS A 61 5.42 10.29 -18.33
CA LYS A 61 4.52 11.39 -17.96
C LYS A 61 3.05 10.99 -18.07
N ALA A 62 2.69 10.21 -19.08
CA ALA A 62 1.33 9.68 -19.22
C ALA A 62 1.01 8.67 -18.11
N LEU A 63 1.92 7.73 -17.85
CA LEU A 63 1.77 6.72 -16.82
C LEU A 63 1.70 7.33 -15.41
N ASP A 64 2.56 8.29 -15.10
CA ASP A 64 2.60 9.06 -13.86
C ASP A 64 1.21 9.65 -13.57
N SER A 65 0.62 10.32 -14.57
CA SER A 65 -0.74 10.86 -14.43
C SER A 65 -1.80 9.79 -14.18
N ILE A 66 -1.74 8.64 -14.86
CA ILE A 66 -2.76 7.57 -14.73
C ILE A 66 -2.64 6.88 -13.38
N THR A 67 -1.43 6.47 -13.00
CA THR A 67 -1.17 5.78 -11.73
C THR A 67 -1.48 6.70 -10.55
N TYR A 68 -1.04 7.96 -10.60
CA TYR A 68 -1.35 8.95 -9.57
C TYR A 68 -2.87 9.16 -9.43
N THR A 69 -3.59 9.31 -10.55
CA THR A 69 -5.05 9.49 -10.52
C THR A 69 -5.76 8.29 -9.90
N GLY A 70 -5.39 7.06 -10.26
CA GLY A 70 -6.01 5.86 -9.69
C GLY A 70 -5.80 5.74 -8.18
N VAL A 71 -4.59 6.04 -7.71
CA VAL A 71 -4.25 5.98 -6.28
C VAL A 71 -4.91 7.10 -5.47
N VAL A 72 -4.97 8.32 -6.02
CA VAL A 72 -5.68 9.44 -5.38
C VAL A 72 -7.17 9.16 -5.29
N MET A 73 -7.79 8.61 -6.35
CA MET A 73 -9.20 8.21 -6.32
C MET A 73 -9.46 7.17 -5.22
N PHE A 74 -8.58 6.18 -5.09
CA PHE A 74 -8.67 5.20 -4.01
C PHE A 74 -8.57 5.85 -2.62
N LEU A 75 -7.58 6.72 -2.40
CA LEU A 75 -7.43 7.47 -1.15
C LEU A 75 -8.67 8.30 -0.81
N VAL A 76 -9.24 9.00 -1.78
CA VAL A 76 -10.46 9.81 -1.59
C VAL A 76 -11.65 8.93 -1.19
N VAL A 77 -11.80 7.76 -1.80
CA VAL A 77 -12.86 6.81 -1.44
C VAL A 77 -12.68 6.30 -0.01
N CYS A 78 -11.47 5.92 0.39
CA CYS A 78 -11.18 5.50 1.77
C CYS A 78 -11.46 6.61 2.79
N VAL A 79 -11.04 7.85 2.51
CA VAL A 79 -11.31 9.02 3.37
C VAL A 79 -12.81 9.27 3.47
N GLY A 80 -13.54 9.22 2.36
CA GLY A 80 -14.99 9.37 2.35
C GLY A 80 -15.70 8.28 3.14
N GLN A 81 -15.28 7.02 2.98
CA GLN A 81 -15.80 5.86 3.69
C GLN A 81 -15.58 5.97 5.20
N ALA A 82 -14.36 6.26 5.64
CA ALA A 82 -14.01 6.44 7.05
C ALA A 82 -14.72 7.66 7.66
N GLY A 83 -14.76 8.79 6.93
CA GLY A 83 -15.45 9.99 7.35
C GLY A 83 -16.95 9.77 7.54
N TRP A 84 -17.59 9.06 6.61
CA TRP A 84 -19.02 8.71 6.72
C TRP A 84 -19.30 7.77 7.89
N ALA A 85 -18.46 6.74 8.06
CA ALA A 85 -18.56 5.81 9.18
C ALA A 85 -18.43 6.52 10.53
N LEU A 86 -17.43 7.40 10.68
CA LEU A 86 -17.21 8.18 11.89
C LEU A 86 -18.34 9.18 12.15
N TYR A 87 -18.84 9.86 11.11
CA TYR A 87 -19.99 10.75 11.21
C TYR A 87 -21.21 10.00 11.75
N ARG A 88 -21.51 8.81 11.19
CA ARG A 88 -22.62 7.97 11.65
C ARG A 88 -22.42 7.52 13.10
N LEU A 89 -21.20 7.11 13.47
CA LEU A 89 -20.89 6.69 14.83
C LEU A 89 -21.06 7.81 15.85
N THR A 90 -20.74 9.05 15.46
CA THR A 90 -20.73 10.22 16.37
C THR A 90 -22.09 10.89 16.49
N PHE A 91 -22.79 11.05 15.37
CA PHE A 91 -23.99 11.91 15.29
C PHE A 91 -25.30 11.14 15.12
N THR A 92 -25.26 9.82 14.90
CA THR A 92 -26.48 9.01 14.77
C THR A 92 -26.66 8.14 15.99
N ASP A 93 -27.85 8.19 16.60
CA ASP A 93 -28.17 7.32 17.73
C ASP A 93 -28.12 5.85 17.29
N PRO A 94 -27.21 5.02 17.87
CA PRO A 94 -27.07 3.62 17.51
C PRO A 94 -28.35 2.81 17.75
N THR A 95 -29.22 3.24 18.67
CA THR A 95 -30.43 2.50 19.03
C THR A 95 -31.54 2.67 18.00
N LEU A 96 -31.54 3.76 17.23
CA LEU A 96 -32.65 4.10 16.33
C LEU A 96 -32.51 3.51 14.92
N ASN A 97 -31.28 3.43 14.38
CA ASN A 97 -31.07 3.06 12.98
C ASN A 97 -30.57 1.62 12.77
N GLY A 98 -30.20 0.91 13.83
CA GLY A 98 -29.77 -0.49 13.75
C GLY A 98 -28.49 -0.70 12.91
N TRP A 99 -27.95 -1.92 12.97
CA TRP A 99 -26.77 -2.33 12.20
C TRP A 99 -27.03 -2.38 10.67
N GLU A 100 -28.26 -2.76 10.28
CA GLU A 100 -28.62 -2.94 8.88
C GLU A 100 -28.59 -1.63 8.08
N SER A 101 -29.11 -0.53 8.64
CA SER A 101 -29.04 0.80 8.00
C SER A 101 -27.59 1.27 7.83
N TYR A 102 -26.75 1.02 8.83
CA TYR A 102 -25.33 1.37 8.79
C TYR A 102 -24.62 0.59 7.67
N ASN A 103 -24.81 -0.74 7.63
CA ASN A 103 -24.16 -1.59 6.64
C ASN A 103 -24.67 -1.32 5.20
N ASN A 104 -25.97 -1.09 5.01
CA ASN A 104 -26.54 -0.81 3.69
C ASN A 104 -25.96 0.47 3.08
N GLN A 105 -25.74 1.52 3.86
CA GLN A 105 -25.16 2.76 3.33
C GLN A 105 -23.66 2.63 3.04
N LEU A 106 -22.93 1.88 3.85
CA LEU A 106 -21.51 1.63 3.61
C LEU A 106 -21.25 0.63 2.49
N SER A 107 -22.24 -0.19 2.11
CA SER A 107 -22.10 -1.16 1.01
C SER A 107 -21.68 -0.51 -0.31
N LEU A 108 -22.18 0.70 -0.60
CA LEU A 108 -21.82 1.47 -1.78
C LEU A 108 -20.34 1.89 -1.73
N PHE A 109 -19.87 2.35 -0.57
CA PHE A 109 -18.46 2.69 -0.36
C PHE A 109 -17.57 1.46 -0.45
N LYS A 110 -17.97 0.32 0.11
CA LYS A 110 -17.24 -0.95 -0.02
C LYS A 110 -17.08 -1.37 -1.49
N ALA A 111 -18.13 -1.26 -2.29
CA ALA A 111 -18.07 -1.55 -3.71
C ALA A 111 -17.17 -0.56 -4.48
N ALA A 112 -17.30 0.74 -4.19
CA ALA A 112 -16.45 1.77 -4.77
C ALA A 112 -14.97 1.58 -4.39
N GLY A 113 -14.70 1.26 -3.12
CA GLY A 113 -13.38 0.99 -2.58
C GLY A 113 -12.75 -0.22 -3.26
N PHE A 114 -13.50 -1.30 -3.43
CA PHE A 114 -13.05 -2.50 -4.16
C PHE A 114 -12.68 -2.20 -5.63
N ILE A 115 -13.50 -1.43 -6.34
CA ILE A 115 -13.21 -1.05 -7.73
C ILE A 115 -11.98 -0.15 -7.79
N ALA A 116 -11.90 0.84 -6.90
CA ALA A 116 -10.79 1.78 -6.85
C ALA A 116 -9.47 1.09 -6.45
N SER A 117 -9.50 0.15 -5.49
CA SER A 117 -8.33 -0.64 -5.11
C SER A 117 -7.85 -1.54 -6.26
N ALA A 118 -8.78 -2.18 -6.99
CA ALA A 118 -8.42 -3.00 -8.14
C ALA A 118 -7.77 -2.16 -9.26
N ALA A 119 -8.30 -0.96 -9.53
CA ALA A 119 -7.69 -0.03 -10.47
C ALA A 119 -6.30 0.45 -10.01
N ALA A 120 -6.13 0.74 -8.72
CA ALA A 120 -4.86 1.14 -8.15
C ALA A 120 -3.80 0.01 -8.24
N ILE A 121 -4.17 -1.24 -7.89
CA ILE A 121 -3.30 -2.42 -8.03
C ILE A 121 -2.89 -2.61 -9.49
N TYR A 122 -3.84 -2.50 -10.43
CA TYR A 122 -3.56 -2.63 -11.85
C TYR A 122 -2.56 -1.58 -12.33
N ASN A 123 -2.77 -0.31 -11.96
CA ASN A 123 -1.86 0.77 -12.33
C ASN A 123 -0.45 0.56 -11.75
N VAL A 124 -0.35 0.13 -10.49
CA VAL A 124 0.93 -0.20 -9.84
C VAL A 124 1.62 -1.37 -10.54
N HIS A 125 0.86 -2.39 -10.93
CA HIS A 125 1.39 -3.54 -11.65
C HIS A 125 1.92 -3.17 -13.04
N ILE A 126 1.22 -2.30 -13.78
CA ILE A 126 1.71 -1.79 -15.08
C ILE A 126 3.02 -1.03 -14.91
N VAL A 127 3.15 -0.17 -13.89
CA VAL A 127 4.41 0.54 -13.60
C VAL A 127 5.55 -0.46 -13.36
N GLU A 128 5.29 -1.49 -12.56
CA GLU A 128 6.28 -2.54 -12.29
C GLU A 128 6.69 -3.31 -13.54
N SER A 129 5.73 -3.75 -14.37
CA SER A 129 6.00 -4.58 -15.54
C SER A 129 6.73 -3.82 -16.65
N GLU A 130 6.32 -2.58 -16.90
CA GLU A 130 6.89 -1.75 -17.98
C GLU A 130 8.26 -1.18 -17.62
N PHE A 131 8.51 -0.90 -16.34
CA PHE A 131 9.72 -0.20 -15.90
C PHE A 131 10.67 -1.04 -15.04
N HIS A 132 10.47 -2.37 -14.99
CA HIS A 132 11.30 -3.28 -14.18
C HIS A 132 12.81 -3.07 -14.38
N CYS A 133 13.24 -2.85 -15.63
CA CYS A 133 14.64 -2.66 -15.98
C CYS A 133 15.24 -1.32 -15.52
N PHE A 134 14.42 -0.32 -15.15
CA PHE A 134 14.88 0.98 -14.66
C PHE A 134 15.05 1.06 -13.14
N PHE A 135 14.64 0.00 -12.44
CA PHE A 135 14.73 -0.11 -10.97
C PHE A 135 16.02 -0.82 -10.51
N VAL A 136 17.12 -0.72 -11.26
CA VAL A 136 18.41 -1.31 -10.87
C VAL A 136 18.85 -0.74 -9.51
N GLY A 137 19.01 -1.61 -8.51
CA GLY A 137 19.39 -1.24 -7.15
C GLY A 137 18.22 -0.87 -6.21
N TYR A 138 16.98 -0.76 -6.70
CA TYR A 138 15.80 -0.44 -5.88
C TYR A 138 15.12 -1.68 -5.26
N SER A 139 15.59 -2.90 -5.60
CA SER A 139 14.98 -4.18 -5.18
C SER A 139 13.45 -4.20 -5.37
N PRO A 140 12.95 -3.89 -6.59
CA PRO A 140 11.54 -3.57 -6.81
C PRO A 140 10.61 -4.71 -6.42
N LEU A 141 10.99 -5.96 -6.73
CA LEU A 141 10.11 -7.12 -6.61
C LEU A 141 9.49 -7.23 -5.21
N LEU A 142 10.31 -7.17 -4.15
CA LEU A 142 9.81 -7.34 -2.79
C LEU A 142 8.92 -6.17 -2.35
N LYS A 143 9.28 -4.94 -2.74
CA LYS A 143 8.50 -3.73 -2.43
C LYS A 143 7.13 -3.74 -3.11
N PHE A 144 7.10 -4.04 -4.41
CA PHE A 144 5.86 -4.14 -5.17
C PHE A 144 5.00 -5.33 -4.72
N VAL A 145 5.60 -6.48 -4.38
CA VAL A 145 4.85 -7.61 -3.81
C VAL A 145 4.22 -7.24 -2.48
N THR A 146 4.96 -6.55 -1.60
CA THR A 146 4.43 -6.10 -0.30
C THR A 146 3.21 -5.21 -0.48
N VAL A 147 3.28 -4.25 -1.40
CA VAL A 147 2.16 -3.33 -1.69
C VAL A 147 0.95 -4.05 -2.28
N LYS A 148 1.17 -5.00 -3.22
CA LYS A 148 0.07 -5.81 -3.78
C LYS A 148 -0.58 -6.69 -2.72
N ILE A 149 0.22 -7.30 -1.85
CA ILE A 149 -0.29 -8.09 -0.72
C ILE A 149 -1.15 -7.17 0.15
N LEU A 150 -0.60 -6.06 0.65
CA LEU A 150 -1.29 -5.11 1.52
C LEU A 150 -2.68 -4.71 0.94
N LEU A 151 -2.70 -4.24 -0.32
CA LEU A 151 -3.94 -3.89 -1.05
C LEU A 151 -4.90 -5.05 -1.29
N SER A 152 -4.38 -6.24 -1.60
CA SER A 152 -5.21 -7.42 -1.78
C SER A 152 -5.90 -7.81 -0.48
N LEU A 153 -5.23 -7.63 0.67
CA LEU A 153 -5.77 -8.09 1.93
C LEU A 153 -6.93 -7.21 2.42
N ALA A 154 -6.82 -5.89 2.33
CA ALA A 154 -7.91 -5.01 2.76
C ALA A 154 -9.22 -5.22 1.98
N PHE A 155 -9.16 -5.42 0.66
CA PHE A 155 -10.36 -5.46 -0.18
C PHE A 155 -10.73 -6.83 -0.73
N PHE A 156 -9.76 -7.71 -1.01
CA PHE A 156 -10.08 -9.05 -1.53
C PHE A 156 -10.52 -10.01 -0.45
N GLN A 157 -10.16 -9.87 0.82
CA GLN A 157 -10.57 -10.85 1.81
C GLN A 157 -12.07 -10.86 2.04
N ALA A 158 -12.63 -9.71 2.40
CA ALA A 158 -14.07 -9.57 2.60
C ALA A 158 -14.83 -9.92 1.31
N GLY A 159 -14.33 -9.48 0.15
CA GLY A 159 -14.91 -9.80 -1.15
C GLY A 159 -14.82 -11.29 -1.50
N ALA A 160 -13.70 -11.95 -1.24
CA ALA A 160 -13.47 -13.37 -1.49
C ALA A 160 -14.33 -14.23 -0.57
N PHE A 161 -14.44 -13.88 0.72
CA PHE A 161 -15.36 -14.56 1.63
C PHE A 161 -16.80 -14.42 1.17
N TYR A 162 -17.23 -13.22 0.79
CA TYR A 162 -18.56 -13.00 0.25
C TYR A 162 -18.80 -13.80 -1.04
N ALA A 163 -17.80 -13.84 -1.94
CA ALA A 163 -17.85 -14.61 -3.17
C ALA A 163 -17.93 -16.12 -2.89
N ILE A 164 -17.12 -16.63 -1.96
CA ILE A 164 -17.10 -18.04 -1.55
C ILE A 164 -18.45 -18.44 -0.94
N GLN A 165 -19.02 -17.61 -0.05
CA GLN A 165 -20.33 -17.86 0.54
C GLN A 165 -21.45 -17.84 -0.51
N THR A 166 -21.41 -16.86 -1.42
CA THR A 166 -22.38 -16.74 -2.52
C THR A 166 -22.28 -17.94 -3.45
N PHE A 167 -21.06 -18.30 -3.86
CA PHE A 167 -20.80 -19.46 -4.70
C PHE A 167 -21.27 -20.75 -4.03
N ASN A 168 -21.00 -20.94 -2.73
CA ASN A 168 -21.47 -22.10 -1.98
C ASN A 168 -23.01 -22.22 -1.96
N LYS A 169 -23.73 -21.09 -1.89
CA LYS A 169 -25.21 -21.05 -1.99
C LYS A 169 -25.72 -21.38 -3.40
N THR A 170 -24.96 -21.04 -4.44
CA THR A 170 -25.33 -21.31 -5.85
C THR A 170 -24.92 -22.71 -6.33
N LEU A 171 -23.99 -23.38 -5.64
CA LEU A 171 -23.48 -24.68 -6.03
C LEU A 171 -24.55 -25.80 -5.91
N PRO A 172 -24.63 -26.73 -6.88
CA PRO A 172 -25.51 -27.90 -6.79
C PRO A 172 -25.11 -28.84 -5.64
N ASN A 173 -26.09 -29.57 -5.09
CA ASN A 173 -25.96 -30.41 -3.88
C ASN A 173 -24.72 -31.31 -3.86
N VAL A 174 -24.30 -31.85 -5.02
CA VAL A 174 -23.11 -32.73 -5.13
C VAL A 174 -21.81 -32.01 -4.75
N LEU A 175 -21.67 -30.72 -5.11
CA LEU A 175 -20.47 -29.94 -4.81
C LEU A 175 -20.47 -29.40 -3.37
N GLN A 176 -21.65 -29.19 -2.78
CA GLN A 176 -21.76 -28.88 -1.35
C GLN A 176 -21.29 -30.05 -0.47
N ASP A 177 -21.50 -31.29 -0.92
CA ASP A 177 -21.01 -32.46 -0.17
C ASP A 177 -19.49 -32.63 -0.27
N VAL A 178 -18.85 -32.10 -1.32
CA VAL A 178 -17.38 -32.04 -1.41
C VAL A 178 -16.83 -30.97 -0.48
N SER A 179 -17.43 -29.77 -0.41
CA SER A 179 -16.96 -28.72 0.50
C SER A 179 -17.06 -29.14 1.97
N LYS A 180 -18.11 -29.88 2.34
CA LYS A 180 -18.26 -30.49 3.68
C LYS A 180 -17.17 -31.50 4.05
N ARG A 181 -16.46 -32.08 3.09
CA ARG A 181 -15.36 -33.04 3.38
C ARG A 181 -14.07 -32.34 3.80
N ILE A 182 -13.93 -31.05 3.56
CA ILE A 182 -12.76 -30.26 3.99
C ILE A 182 -13.15 -29.56 5.29
N PRO A 183 -12.73 -30.06 6.47
CA PRO A 183 -13.24 -29.59 7.76
C PRO A 183 -13.05 -28.07 7.95
N PHE A 184 -11.86 -27.56 7.60
CA PHE A 184 -11.55 -26.14 7.69
C PHE A 184 -12.47 -25.24 6.85
N VAL A 185 -12.80 -25.64 5.63
CA VAL A 185 -13.67 -24.86 4.72
C VAL A 185 -15.11 -24.92 5.20
N ALA A 186 -15.56 -26.10 5.66
CA ALA A 186 -16.89 -26.29 6.19
C ALA A 186 -17.14 -25.41 7.44
N ASP A 187 -16.17 -25.34 8.34
CA ASP A 187 -16.25 -24.52 9.56
C ASP A 187 -16.33 -23.04 9.21
N ILE A 188 -15.47 -22.54 8.32
CA ILE A 188 -15.47 -21.14 7.86
C ILE A 188 -16.81 -20.76 7.21
N LEU A 189 -17.38 -21.65 6.41
CA LEU A 189 -18.67 -21.41 5.74
C LEU A 189 -19.85 -21.36 6.71
N GLN A 190 -19.70 -21.92 7.91
CA GLN A 190 -20.73 -21.97 8.96
C GLN A 190 -20.56 -20.87 10.02
N PHE A 191 -19.56 -20.00 9.90
CA PHE A 191 -19.36 -18.91 10.85
C PHE A 191 -20.57 -17.98 10.87
N ASN A 192 -21.06 -17.71 12.08
CA ASN A 192 -21.95 -16.58 12.30
C ASN A 192 -21.20 -15.26 12.12
N ASP A 193 -21.91 -14.14 11.96
CA ASP A 193 -21.31 -12.83 11.71
C ASP A 193 -20.22 -12.48 12.74
N SER A 194 -20.47 -12.79 14.02
CA SER A 194 -19.52 -12.48 15.10
C SER A 194 -18.23 -13.31 15.02
N GLN A 195 -18.35 -14.62 14.75
CA GLN A 195 -17.22 -15.53 14.53
C GLN A 195 -16.43 -15.10 13.30
N PHE A 196 -17.12 -14.70 12.24
CA PHE A 196 -16.49 -14.16 11.05
C PHE A 196 -15.69 -12.90 11.36
N TYR A 197 -16.26 -11.91 12.05
CA TYR A 197 -15.52 -10.70 12.43
C TYR A 197 -14.31 -11.00 13.32
N LEU A 198 -14.43 -11.96 14.25
CA LEU A 198 -13.31 -12.37 15.11
C LEU A 198 -12.19 -13.04 14.32
N PHE A 199 -12.55 -13.95 13.41
CA PHE A 199 -11.61 -14.61 12.52
C PHE A 199 -10.94 -13.61 11.58
N TYR A 200 -11.72 -12.74 10.94
CA TYR A 200 -11.26 -11.68 10.05
C TYR A 200 -10.32 -10.71 10.76
N SER A 201 -10.67 -10.25 11.97
CA SER A 201 -9.80 -9.40 12.79
C SER A 201 -8.47 -10.09 13.12
N SER A 202 -8.50 -11.39 13.42
CA SER A 202 -7.29 -12.16 13.71
C SER A 202 -6.42 -12.29 12.47
N LEU A 203 -7.03 -12.49 11.30
CA LEU A 203 -6.36 -12.62 10.02
C LEU A 203 -5.63 -11.31 9.67
N ILE A 204 -6.31 -10.16 9.79
CA ILE A 204 -5.69 -8.84 9.61
C ILE A 204 -4.48 -8.65 10.54
N LEU A 205 -4.56 -9.09 11.79
CA LEU A 205 -3.42 -8.98 12.71
C LEU A 205 -2.20 -9.77 12.23
N TYR A 206 -2.39 -11.02 11.79
CA TYR A 206 -1.30 -11.82 11.22
C TYR A 206 -0.70 -11.17 9.98
N GLU A 207 -1.51 -10.47 9.22
CA GLU A 207 -1.10 -9.78 8.01
C GLU A 207 -0.36 -8.49 8.27
N CYS A 208 -0.76 -7.73 9.27
CA CYS A 208 0.04 -6.61 9.74
C CYS A 208 1.43 -7.10 10.16
N VAL A 209 1.53 -8.24 10.87
CA VAL A 209 2.82 -8.84 11.24
C VAL A 209 3.61 -9.25 10.00
N LEU A 210 2.99 -9.96 9.06
CA LEU A 210 3.65 -10.36 7.80
C LEU A 210 4.10 -9.14 7.00
N GLY A 211 3.27 -8.10 6.92
CA GLY A 211 3.55 -6.84 6.25
C GLY A 211 4.74 -6.12 6.87
N VAL A 212 4.82 -6.08 8.21
CA VAL A 212 5.99 -5.52 8.92
C VAL A 212 7.25 -6.32 8.63
N LEU A 213 7.18 -7.66 8.63
CA LEU A 213 8.33 -8.50 8.29
C LEU A 213 8.79 -8.29 6.85
N LEU A 214 7.85 -8.30 5.89
CA LEU A 214 8.16 -8.02 4.49
C LEU A 214 8.74 -6.62 4.30
N HIS A 215 8.19 -5.62 4.99
CA HIS A 215 8.69 -4.25 4.95
C HIS A 215 10.12 -4.16 5.51
N TRP A 216 10.42 -4.86 6.60
CA TRP A 216 11.77 -4.94 7.17
C TRP A 216 12.79 -5.49 6.16
N PHE A 217 12.42 -6.48 5.36
CA PHE A 217 13.29 -7.03 4.32
C PHE A 217 13.31 -6.19 3.04
N ALA A 218 12.21 -5.50 2.72
CA ALA A 218 12.08 -4.71 1.50
C ALA A 218 12.81 -3.37 1.57
N TRP A 219 12.98 -2.80 2.76
CA TRP A 219 13.55 -1.47 2.96
C TRP A 219 14.83 -1.53 3.80
N SER A 220 15.95 -1.86 3.16
CA SER A 220 17.25 -1.80 3.82
C SER A 220 17.63 -0.36 4.16
N SER A 221 18.28 -0.13 5.30
CA SER A 221 18.83 1.19 5.65
C SER A 221 20.00 1.62 4.76
N SER A 222 20.56 0.70 3.97
CA SER A 222 21.72 0.93 3.11
C SER A 222 21.38 1.31 1.66
N GLU A 223 20.13 1.67 1.36
CA GLU A 223 19.73 1.97 -0.02
C GLU A 223 20.30 3.33 -0.49
N SER A 224 20.87 3.34 -1.70
CA SER A 224 21.63 4.49 -2.22
C SER A 224 20.79 5.75 -2.41
N PHE A 225 19.49 5.62 -2.65
CA PHE A 225 18.61 6.78 -2.81
C PHE A 225 18.42 7.57 -1.50
N TYR A 226 18.75 7.01 -0.32
CA TYR A 226 18.82 7.79 0.91
C TYR A 226 19.98 8.78 0.93
N LEU A 227 21.06 8.49 0.17
CA LEU A 227 22.26 9.31 0.12
C LEU A 227 22.16 10.42 -0.93
N GLU A 228 21.56 10.14 -2.10
CA GLU A 228 21.49 11.09 -3.23
C GLU A 228 20.72 12.39 -2.93
N HIS A 229 19.88 12.43 -1.90
CA HIS A 229 19.15 13.65 -1.53
C HIS A 229 19.99 14.68 -0.77
N ASN A 230 21.16 14.30 -0.23
CA ASN A 230 22.00 15.23 0.51
C ASN A 230 22.85 16.13 -0.42
N ASP A 231 23.22 15.63 -1.60
CA ASP A 231 24.16 16.33 -2.49
C ASP A 231 23.51 17.48 -3.30
N VAL A 232 22.17 17.52 -3.39
CA VAL A 232 21.46 18.57 -4.14
C VAL A 232 21.17 19.81 -3.27
N ILE A 233 21.34 19.72 -1.96
CA ILE A 233 21.06 20.82 -1.01
C ILE A 233 22.36 21.51 -0.56
N GLU A 234 23.46 21.43 -1.31
CA GLU A 234 24.67 22.26 -1.02
C GLU A 234 24.48 23.77 -1.28
N GLY A 235 23.25 24.23 -1.59
CA GLY A 235 22.90 25.64 -1.74
C GLY A 235 22.09 26.27 -0.60
N ASP A 236 21.56 25.47 0.35
CA ASP A 236 20.71 25.93 1.46
C ASP A 236 21.21 25.32 2.80
N GLU A 237 22.33 25.83 3.32
CA GLU A 237 22.96 25.36 4.56
C GLU A 237 22.01 25.40 5.79
N GLU A 238 20.97 26.24 5.79
CA GLU A 238 20.00 26.32 6.89
C GLU A 238 18.99 25.16 6.94
N ALA A 239 18.74 24.45 5.83
CA ALA A 239 17.74 23.39 5.77
C ALA A 239 18.29 21.99 6.15
N ILE A 240 19.61 21.85 6.29
CA ILE A 240 20.28 20.56 6.53
C ILE A 240 20.29 20.18 8.02
N ALA A 241 20.17 21.16 8.92
CA ALA A 241 20.22 20.91 10.37
C ALA A 241 19.05 20.08 10.91
N GLU A 242 17.93 19.96 10.19
CA GLU A 242 16.71 19.29 10.68
C GLU A 242 16.56 17.82 10.23
N LYS A 243 17.39 17.33 9.30
CA LYS A 243 17.22 15.99 8.68
C LYS A 243 18.28 14.95 9.05
N THR A 244 19.22 15.27 9.94
CA THR A 244 20.15 14.24 10.43
C THR A 244 19.39 13.26 11.34
N PRO A 245 19.43 11.94 11.07
CA PRO A 245 18.79 10.97 11.94
C PRO A 245 19.40 11.05 13.34
N LEU A 246 18.53 11.21 14.35
CA LEU A 246 18.86 11.38 15.77
C LEU A 246 19.77 10.29 16.38
N VAL A 247 20.06 9.22 15.65
CA VAL A 247 20.73 8.01 16.15
C VAL A 247 22.24 8.04 15.96
N ASP A 248 22.81 8.91 15.12
CA ASP A 248 24.27 8.98 14.97
C ASP A 248 24.93 10.13 15.73
N LYS A 249 24.63 10.18 17.03
CA LYS A 249 25.54 10.79 18.01
C LYS A 249 26.38 9.70 18.67
N THR A 250 27.05 8.86 17.86
CA THR A 250 28.28 8.25 18.36
C THR A 250 29.35 9.34 18.41
N GLU A 251 29.30 10.06 19.53
CA GLU A 251 30.42 10.71 20.20
C GLU A 251 31.76 10.08 19.78
N LYS A 252 32.38 10.63 18.73
CA LYS A 252 33.84 10.60 18.59
C LYS A 252 34.42 11.57 19.62
N THR A 253 34.18 11.28 20.89
CA THR A 253 34.85 11.97 22.00
C THR A 253 36.29 11.50 21.95
N SER A 254 37.14 12.44 21.57
CA SER A 254 38.59 12.36 21.56
C SER A 254 39.15 11.82 22.88
N TYR A 255 39.43 10.51 22.95
CA TYR A 255 40.18 9.87 24.04
C TYR A 255 41.67 9.71 23.70
N SER A 256 42.27 10.67 22.99
CA SER A 256 43.70 10.60 22.63
C SER A 256 44.63 11.48 23.48
N SER A 257 44.16 12.13 24.56
CA SER A 257 44.99 13.09 25.32
C SER A 257 45.35 12.73 26.78
N TRP A 258 45.00 11.55 27.30
CA TRP A 258 45.21 11.23 28.74
C TRP A 258 46.22 10.11 29.05
N LEU A 259 47.09 9.70 28.12
CA LEU A 259 48.08 8.64 28.36
C LEU A 259 49.55 9.07 28.46
N PHE A 260 49.83 10.36 28.61
CA PHE A 260 51.17 10.83 29.01
C PHE A 260 51.07 11.97 30.03
N GLY A 261 51.14 11.59 31.29
CA GLY A 261 51.28 12.45 32.47
C GLY A 261 51.69 11.60 33.66
#